data_AF-A0A7Y2B9W1-F1
#
_entry.id   AF-A0A7Y2B9W1-F1
#
_cell.length_a   1.000
_cell.length_b   1.000
_cell.length_c   1.000
_cell.angle_alpha   90.00
_cell.angle_beta   90.00
_cell.angle_gamma   90.00
#
_symmetry.space_group_name_H-M   'P 1'
#
loop_
_entity.id
_entity.type
_entity.pdbx_description
1 polymer ?
#
loop_
_entity_poly.entity_id
_entity_poly.type
_entity_poly.pdbx_seq_one_letter_code
_entity_poly.pdbx_strand_id
1 'polypeptide(L)'
;MKFIISIFILIFICTYSCSNSERIECVSVADFTKFISDTGYQTDAEKYGWSIVQEDVIKFRTEEGADWKLPNAKDSSFINYPVTQVSFNDALAYCNWSKTRLPSYEEYWKLAADDKRLININATEIMPVAEANFVGNVWDLTSTENHKNEIRLAGGSYLCQPKTCNGSNPNRSLFVDKETGNIHIGFSVVR
;
A
#
# COMPACT_ATOMS: atom_id res chain seq x y z
N MET A 1 2.20 76.38 -8.47
CA MET A 1 1.77 75.01 -8.84
C MET A 1 2.87 74.03 -8.46
N LYS A 2 2.72 73.26 -7.37
CA LYS A 2 3.58 72.12 -7.04
C LYS A 2 2.70 70.88 -7.07
N PHE A 3 2.97 69.97 -8.01
CA PHE A 3 2.24 68.72 -8.20
C PHE A 3 2.65 67.72 -7.10
N ILE A 4 1.66 67.26 -6.33
CA ILE A 4 1.78 66.08 -5.47
C ILE A 4 1.67 64.85 -6.38
N ILE A 5 2.73 64.04 -6.44
CA ILE A 5 2.71 62.71 -7.08
C ILE A 5 2.43 61.70 -5.97
N SER A 6 1.22 61.16 -5.94
CA SER A 6 0.82 60.11 -5.00
C SER A 6 1.28 58.76 -5.55
N ILE A 7 2.28 58.16 -4.89
CA ILE A 7 2.81 56.84 -5.24
C ILE A 7 1.86 55.77 -4.66
N PHE A 8 1.09 55.11 -5.52
CA PHE A 8 0.30 53.94 -5.12
C PHE A 8 1.24 52.73 -5.04
N ILE A 9 1.54 52.30 -3.82
CA ILE A 9 2.28 51.05 -3.56
C ILE A 9 1.30 49.90 -3.84
N LEU A 10 1.49 49.19 -4.96
CA LEU A 10 0.75 47.97 -5.26
C LEU A 10 1.33 46.87 -4.38
N ILE A 11 0.65 46.53 -3.29
CA ILE A 11 1.01 45.40 -2.44
C ILE A 11 0.69 44.12 -3.22
N PHE A 12 1.73 43.49 -3.78
CA PHE A 12 1.62 42.19 -4.43
C PHE A 12 1.45 41.14 -3.33
N ILE A 13 0.21 40.78 -3.03
CA ILE A 13 -0.11 39.69 -2.11
C ILE A 13 0.26 38.39 -2.84
N CYS A 14 1.45 37.87 -2.57
CA CYS A 14 1.83 36.50 -2.93
C CYS A 14 0.91 35.55 -2.17
N THR A 15 -0.18 35.13 -2.79
CA THR A 15 -0.94 33.97 -2.34
C THR A 15 -0.05 32.75 -2.57
N TYR A 16 0.68 32.32 -1.54
CA TYR A 16 1.27 31.00 -1.49
C TYR A 16 0.13 29.99 -1.58
N SER A 17 -0.11 29.48 -2.79
CA SER A 17 -0.94 28.31 -2.99
C SER A 17 -0.18 27.15 -2.34
N CYS A 18 -0.58 26.73 -1.15
CA CYS A 18 -0.16 25.44 -0.61
C CYS A 18 -0.61 24.38 -1.62
N SER A 19 0.29 23.92 -2.49
CA SER A 19 0.05 22.69 -3.21
C SER A 19 0.05 21.57 -2.17
N ASN A 20 -1.11 20.99 -1.86
CA ASN A 20 -1.17 19.70 -1.18
C ASN A 20 -0.45 18.71 -2.09
N SER A 21 0.81 18.40 -1.78
CA SER A 21 1.51 17.30 -2.43
C SER A 21 0.94 16.03 -1.85
N GLU A 22 0.20 15.29 -2.67
CA GLU A 22 -0.24 13.92 -2.36
C GLU A 22 0.99 13.08 -2.00
N ARG A 23 0.87 12.26 -0.95
CA ARG A 23 1.93 11.35 -0.50
C ARG A 23 1.40 9.94 -0.36
N ILE A 24 2.21 8.98 -0.81
CA ILE A 24 1.94 7.55 -0.64
C ILE A 24 2.57 7.05 0.66
N GLU A 25 1.86 6.17 1.37
CA GLU A 25 2.30 5.61 2.64
C GLU A 25 1.87 4.16 2.79
N CYS A 26 2.83 3.29 3.12
CA CYS A 26 2.58 1.89 3.39
C CYS A 26 1.94 1.73 4.76
N VAL A 27 0.83 1.00 4.82
CA VAL A 27 0.11 0.78 6.07
C VAL A 27 0.84 -0.28 6.89
N SER A 28 1.27 0.09 8.10
CA SER A 28 1.93 -0.82 9.02
C SER A 28 0.93 -1.66 9.82
N VAL A 29 1.42 -2.74 10.43
CA VAL A 29 0.66 -3.51 11.43
C VAL A 29 0.21 -2.62 12.59
N ALA A 30 1.00 -1.63 13.01
CA ALA A 30 0.59 -0.67 14.05
C ALA A 30 -0.61 0.17 13.62
N ASP A 31 -0.58 0.72 12.40
CA ASP A 31 -1.66 1.54 11.86
C ASP A 31 -2.95 0.72 11.70
N PHE A 32 -2.82 -0.50 11.19
CA PHE A 32 -3.92 -1.42 11.02
C PHE A 32 -4.49 -1.87 12.37
N THR A 33 -3.63 -2.13 13.37
CA THR A 33 -4.07 -2.45 14.74
C THR A 33 -4.95 -1.34 15.31
N LYS A 34 -4.59 -0.07 15.07
CA LYS A 34 -5.42 1.07 15.49
C LYS A 34 -6.78 1.07 14.82
N PHE A 35 -6.82 0.85 13.50
CA PHE A 35 -8.07 0.70 12.76
C PHE A 35 -8.97 -0.39 13.37
N ILE A 36 -8.42 -1.58 13.60
CA ILE A 36 -9.18 -2.70 14.19
C ILE A 36 -9.66 -2.35 15.61
N SER A 37 -8.79 -1.76 16.44
CA SER A 37 -9.15 -1.35 17.80
C SER A 37 -10.27 -0.29 17.84
N ASP A 38 -10.25 0.67 16.93
CA ASP A 38 -11.21 1.78 16.91
C ASP A 38 -12.57 1.37 16.34
N THR A 39 -12.61 0.33 15.49
CA THR A 39 -13.81 -0.04 14.73
C THR A 39 -14.40 -1.40 15.09
N GLY A 40 -13.63 -2.29 15.71
CA GLY A 40 -13.98 -3.70 15.87
C GLY A 40 -14.12 -4.45 14.55
N TYR A 41 -13.53 -3.93 13.46
CA TYR A 41 -13.58 -4.56 12.15
C TYR A 41 -12.94 -5.96 12.18
N GLN A 42 -13.53 -6.90 11.44
CA GLN A 42 -12.98 -8.24 11.24
C GLN A 42 -12.56 -8.35 9.77
N THR A 43 -11.32 -8.78 9.52
CA THR A 43 -10.79 -8.96 8.16
C THR A 43 -11.43 -10.13 7.44
N ASP A 44 -11.34 -10.16 6.11
CA ASP A 44 -11.86 -11.29 5.34
C ASP A 44 -11.15 -12.59 5.68
N ALA A 45 -9.82 -12.58 5.88
CA ALA A 45 -9.05 -13.73 6.35
C ALA A 45 -9.57 -14.26 7.71
N GLU A 46 -9.91 -13.37 8.65
CA GLU A 46 -10.49 -13.75 9.95
C GLU A 46 -11.91 -14.31 9.81
N LYS A 47 -12.73 -13.81 8.87
CA LYS A 47 -14.07 -14.34 8.60
C LYS A 47 -14.02 -15.73 7.97
N TYR A 48 -13.10 -15.94 7.04
CA TYR A 48 -12.91 -17.24 6.40
C TYR A 48 -12.23 -18.25 7.31
N GLY A 49 -11.40 -17.78 8.26
CA GLY A 49 -10.61 -18.63 9.15
C GLY A 49 -9.37 -19.23 8.49
N TRP A 50 -9.01 -18.77 7.29
CA TRP A 50 -7.82 -19.17 6.55
C TRP A 50 -7.38 -18.06 5.61
N SER A 51 -6.12 -18.10 5.18
CA SER A 51 -5.61 -17.25 4.11
C SER A 51 -4.50 -17.95 3.32
N ILE A 52 -3.98 -17.32 2.26
CA ILE A 52 -2.93 -17.88 1.42
C ILE A 52 -1.56 -17.59 2.02
N VAL A 53 -0.77 -18.65 2.24
CA VAL A 53 0.65 -18.56 2.58
C VAL A 53 1.46 -19.02 1.38
N GLN A 54 2.26 -18.10 0.85
CA GLN A 54 3.10 -18.33 -0.32
C GLN A 54 4.57 -18.43 0.09
N GLU A 55 5.26 -19.46 -0.40
CA GLU A 55 6.67 -19.74 -0.08
C GLU A 55 7.60 -19.27 -1.20
N ASP A 56 7.16 -19.39 -2.46
CA ASP A 56 7.87 -18.87 -3.63
C ASP A 56 6.87 -18.48 -4.74
N VAL A 57 7.37 -18.12 -5.93
CA VAL A 57 6.52 -17.68 -7.06
C VAL A 57 5.56 -18.74 -7.62
N ILE A 58 5.74 -20.02 -7.29
CA ILE A 58 4.94 -21.16 -7.78
C ILE A 58 4.22 -21.86 -6.61
N LYS A 59 4.87 -21.96 -5.45
CA LYS A 59 4.40 -22.74 -4.30
C LYS A 59 3.63 -21.86 -3.31
N PHE A 60 2.33 -22.11 -3.22
CA PHE A 60 1.44 -21.54 -2.23
C PHE A 60 0.52 -22.60 -1.64
N ARG A 61 -0.03 -22.33 -0.47
CA ARG A 61 -1.02 -23.16 0.20
C ARG A 61 -2.04 -22.28 0.93
N THR A 62 -3.23 -22.82 1.16
CA THR A 62 -4.16 -22.29 2.15
C THR A 62 -3.69 -22.72 3.54
N GLU A 63 -3.67 -21.81 4.49
CA GLU A 63 -3.30 -22.08 5.89
C GLU A 63 -4.43 -21.63 6.81
N GLU A 64 -4.95 -22.56 7.62
CA GLU A 64 -5.95 -22.28 8.63
C GLU A 64 -5.38 -21.38 9.74
N GLY A 65 -6.14 -20.39 10.16
CA GLY A 65 -5.72 -19.42 11.17
C GLY A 65 -4.69 -18.39 10.69
N ALA A 66 -4.30 -18.40 9.41
CA ALA A 66 -3.45 -17.34 8.86
C ALA A 66 -4.27 -16.06 8.67
N ASP A 67 -3.84 -14.98 9.34
CA ASP A 67 -4.44 -13.65 9.27
C ASP A 67 -3.37 -12.55 9.43
N TRP A 68 -3.76 -11.28 9.48
CA TRP A 68 -2.83 -10.16 9.60
C TRP A 68 -2.03 -10.13 10.92
N LYS A 69 -2.49 -10.81 11.98
CA LYS A 69 -1.78 -10.95 13.27
C LYS A 69 -0.81 -12.12 13.24
N LEU A 70 -1.18 -13.22 12.60
CA LEU A 70 -0.37 -14.43 12.43
C LEU A 70 -0.26 -14.77 10.94
N PRO A 71 0.59 -14.08 10.14
CA PRO A 71 0.57 -14.19 8.69
C PRO A 71 0.82 -15.59 8.12
N ASN A 72 1.44 -16.48 8.88
CA ASN A 72 1.64 -17.88 8.52
C ASN A 72 1.01 -18.86 9.53
N ALA A 73 0.03 -18.38 10.31
CA ALA A 73 -0.62 -19.05 11.43
C ALA A 73 0.31 -19.44 12.61
N LYS A 74 1.58 -19.01 12.61
CA LYS A 74 2.57 -19.39 13.63
C LYS A 74 3.28 -18.20 14.25
N ASP A 75 3.85 -17.36 13.40
CA ASP A 75 4.66 -16.21 13.78
C ASP A 75 3.81 -14.95 13.78
N SER A 76 3.94 -14.16 14.86
CA SER A 76 3.24 -12.88 14.96
C SER A 76 3.82 -11.84 14.04
N SER A 77 2.96 -10.98 13.49
CA SER A 77 3.38 -9.81 12.74
C SER A 77 4.00 -8.76 13.68
N PHE A 78 4.98 -8.02 13.17
CA PHE A 78 5.68 -6.97 13.91
C PHE A 78 5.07 -5.60 13.60
N ILE A 79 4.90 -4.78 14.63
CA ILE A 79 4.17 -3.50 14.54
C ILE A 79 4.72 -2.52 13.48
N ASN A 80 6.01 -2.57 13.18
CA ASN A 80 6.70 -1.70 12.23
C ASN A 80 6.81 -2.28 10.81
N TYR A 81 6.21 -3.45 10.56
CA TYR A 81 6.21 -4.11 9.26
C TYR A 81 4.92 -3.78 8.50
N PRO A 82 4.91 -3.88 7.16
CA PRO A 82 3.69 -3.76 6.36
C PRO A 82 2.63 -4.74 6.87
N VAL A 83 1.38 -4.30 6.93
CA VAL A 83 0.28 -5.24 7.14
C VAL A 83 0.12 -6.13 5.89
N THR A 84 -0.03 -7.44 6.09
CA THR A 84 -0.32 -8.41 5.03
C THR A 84 -1.49 -9.31 5.42
N GLN A 85 -1.83 -10.31 4.59
CA GLN A 85 -3.05 -11.12 4.78
C GLN A 85 -4.33 -10.29 4.84
N VAL A 86 -4.36 -9.17 4.11
CA VAL A 86 -5.51 -8.27 3.99
C VAL A 86 -6.06 -8.31 2.57
N SER A 87 -7.38 -8.29 2.45
CA SER A 87 -8.08 -8.24 1.17
C SER A 87 -8.21 -6.80 0.64
N PHE A 88 -8.71 -6.66 -0.58
CA PHE A 88 -9.09 -5.35 -1.11
C PHE A 88 -10.21 -4.70 -0.27
N ASN A 89 -11.19 -5.48 0.20
CA ASN A 89 -12.26 -4.96 1.04
C ASN A 89 -11.73 -4.43 2.38
N ASP A 90 -10.77 -5.13 2.98
CA ASP A 90 -10.11 -4.70 4.21
C ASP A 90 -9.38 -3.37 4.01
N ALA A 91 -8.68 -3.24 2.89
CA ALA A 91 -7.99 -2.00 2.52
C ALA A 91 -8.96 -0.83 2.29
N LEU A 92 -10.11 -1.06 1.66
CA LEU A 92 -11.16 -0.04 1.50
C LEU A 92 -11.79 0.37 2.83
N ALA A 93 -12.04 -0.58 3.73
CA ALA A 93 -12.56 -0.30 5.06
C ALA A 93 -11.58 0.58 5.86
N TYR A 94 -10.29 0.26 5.80
CA TYR A 94 -9.23 1.09 6.37
C TYR A 94 -9.20 2.50 5.78
N CYS A 95 -9.28 2.63 4.45
CA CYS A 95 -9.29 3.93 3.77
C CYS A 95 -10.47 4.81 4.22
N ASN A 96 -11.67 4.22 4.31
CA ASN A 96 -12.87 4.94 4.76
C ASN A 96 -12.76 5.44 6.21
N TRP A 97 -12.16 4.64 7.09
CA TRP A 97 -11.90 5.02 8.48
C TRP A 97 -10.85 6.14 8.58
N SER A 98 -9.71 5.96 7.90
CA SER A 98 -8.57 6.89 7.96
C SER A 98 -8.72 8.15 7.12
N LYS A 99 -9.80 8.27 6.33
CA LYS A 99 -10.04 9.36 5.37
C LYS A 99 -8.93 9.47 4.32
N THR A 100 -8.45 8.31 3.88
CA THR A 100 -7.48 8.15 2.80
C THR A 100 -8.11 7.39 1.63
N ARG A 101 -7.31 7.06 0.61
CA ARG A 101 -7.73 6.23 -0.52
C ARG A 101 -6.58 5.35 -1.01
N LEU A 102 -6.91 4.27 -1.69
CA LEU A 102 -5.93 3.50 -2.45
C LEU A 102 -5.46 4.31 -3.68
N PRO A 103 -4.16 4.30 -4.01
CA PRO A 103 -3.68 4.88 -5.25
C PRO A 103 -4.27 4.13 -6.45
N SER A 104 -4.41 4.80 -7.59
CA SER A 104 -4.54 4.07 -8.86
C SER A 104 -3.21 3.38 -9.20
N TYR A 105 -3.20 2.41 -10.12
CA TYR A 105 -1.97 1.75 -10.55
C TYR A 105 -0.96 2.76 -11.10
N GLU A 106 -1.40 3.70 -11.94
CA GLU A 106 -0.54 4.73 -12.52
C GLU A 106 -0.02 5.70 -11.47
N GLU A 107 -0.89 6.08 -10.53
CA GLU A 107 -0.53 6.97 -9.44
C GLU A 107 0.49 6.35 -8.50
N TYR A 108 0.35 5.06 -8.18
CA TYR A 108 1.30 4.32 -7.36
C TYR A 108 2.73 4.48 -7.88
N TRP A 109 2.94 4.20 -9.17
CA TRP A 109 4.27 4.30 -9.79
C TRP A 109 4.79 5.74 -9.83
N LYS A 110 3.91 6.72 -9.99
CA LYS A 110 4.28 8.14 -9.94
C LYS A 110 4.72 8.56 -8.55
N LEU A 111 3.97 8.20 -7.51
CA LEU A 111 4.26 8.58 -6.12
C LEU A 111 5.46 7.82 -5.54
N ALA A 112 5.68 6.57 -5.98
CA ALA A 112 6.82 5.76 -5.53
C ALA A 112 8.15 6.14 -6.21
N ALA A 113 8.13 6.88 -7.33
CA ALA A 113 9.32 7.15 -8.15
C ALA A 113 10.45 7.88 -7.40
N ASP A 114 10.09 8.70 -6.40
CA ASP A 114 11.04 9.49 -5.62
C ASP A 114 11.55 8.77 -4.37
N ASP A 115 11.01 7.61 -4.04
CA ASP A 115 11.49 6.80 -2.92
C ASP A 115 12.88 6.22 -3.23
N LYS A 116 13.86 6.54 -2.39
CA LYS A 116 15.27 6.12 -2.53
C LYS A 116 15.66 4.99 -1.60
N ARG A 117 14.71 4.43 -0.84
CA ARG A 117 14.93 3.27 0.02
C ARG A 117 15.22 2.01 -0.80
N LEU A 118 15.65 0.95 -0.12
CA LEU A 118 16.01 -0.31 -0.75
C LEU A 118 14.80 -0.99 -1.39
N ILE A 119 14.87 -1.31 -2.69
CA ILE A 119 13.87 -2.15 -3.36
C ILE A 119 14.10 -3.60 -2.91
N ASN A 120 13.26 -4.09 -2.00
CA ASN A 120 13.37 -5.44 -1.44
C ASN A 120 12.77 -6.47 -2.42
N ILE A 121 13.62 -7.10 -3.22
CA ILE A 121 13.25 -8.17 -4.18
C ILE A 121 14.30 -9.28 -4.12
N ASN A 122 13.94 -10.49 -4.56
CA ASN A 122 14.81 -11.67 -4.46
C ASN A 122 15.34 -11.89 -3.03
N ALA A 123 14.47 -11.72 -2.04
CA ALA A 123 14.81 -11.81 -0.63
C ALA A 123 14.07 -12.96 0.05
N THR A 124 14.44 -13.24 1.28
CA THR A 124 13.84 -14.30 2.12
C THR A 124 12.78 -13.77 3.08
N GLU A 125 12.76 -12.46 3.33
CA GLU A 125 11.90 -11.85 4.33
C GLU A 125 11.42 -10.45 3.91
N ILE A 126 10.29 -10.06 4.51
CA ILE A 126 9.74 -8.70 4.45
C ILE A 126 10.61 -7.81 5.35
N MET A 127 10.82 -6.57 4.94
CA MET A 127 11.52 -5.54 5.71
C MET A 127 10.54 -4.57 6.38
N PRO A 128 10.96 -3.89 7.47
CA PRO A 128 10.17 -2.83 8.10
C PRO A 128 9.76 -1.72 7.12
N VAL A 129 8.60 -1.10 7.36
CA VAL A 129 8.05 -0.04 6.51
C VAL A 129 9.04 1.10 6.30
N ALA A 130 9.85 1.44 7.30
CA ALA A 130 10.82 2.55 7.22
C ALA A 130 12.04 2.25 6.32
N GLU A 131 12.34 0.97 6.06
CA GLU A 131 13.60 0.53 5.45
C GLU A 131 13.46 0.12 3.98
N ALA A 132 12.27 -0.37 3.59
CA ALA A 132 11.98 -0.78 2.23
C ALA A 132 11.33 0.32 1.40
N ASN A 133 11.64 0.31 0.11
CA ASN A 133 10.94 1.08 -0.91
C ASN A 133 9.47 0.61 -1.00
N PHE A 134 8.57 1.48 -1.46
CA PHE A 134 7.22 1.08 -1.86
C PHE A 134 7.26 -0.02 -2.93
N VAL A 135 8.15 0.11 -3.93
CA VAL A 135 8.37 -0.92 -4.94
C VAL A 135 9.16 -2.08 -4.34
N GLY A 136 8.60 -3.29 -4.43
CA GLY A 136 9.13 -4.48 -3.78
C GLY A 136 8.55 -4.63 -2.37
N ASN A 137 9.20 -5.45 -1.56
CA ASN A 137 8.78 -5.80 -0.20
C ASN A 137 7.45 -6.56 -0.15
N VAL A 138 6.31 -5.91 -0.36
CA VAL A 138 4.99 -6.53 -0.48
C VAL A 138 4.27 -5.95 -1.68
N TRP A 139 3.39 -6.73 -2.31
CA TRP A 139 2.50 -6.16 -3.32
C TRP A 139 1.55 -5.16 -2.68
N ASP A 140 1.24 -4.09 -3.40
CA ASP A 140 0.22 -3.11 -3.00
C ASP A 140 -1.08 -3.31 -3.78
N LEU A 141 -2.19 -3.39 -3.05
CA LEU A 141 -3.54 -3.25 -3.60
C LEU A 141 -3.75 -1.82 -4.15
N THR A 142 -4.38 -1.72 -5.31
CA THR A 142 -4.70 -0.43 -5.94
C THR A 142 -6.19 -0.26 -6.14
N SER A 143 -6.65 0.93 -6.50
CA SER A 143 -8.03 1.17 -6.92
C SER A 143 -8.31 0.78 -8.39
N THR A 144 -7.32 0.27 -9.12
CA THR A 144 -7.45 -0.06 -10.55
C THR A 144 -8.04 -1.46 -10.74
N GLU A 145 -9.18 -1.51 -11.41
CA GLU A 145 -9.98 -2.72 -11.59
C GLU A 145 -10.08 -3.10 -13.09
N ASN A 146 -10.10 -4.39 -13.40
CA ASN A 146 -10.32 -4.88 -14.76
C ASN A 146 -11.80 -5.19 -15.04
N HIS A 147 -12.12 -5.60 -16.27
CA HIS A 147 -13.49 -5.92 -16.69
C HIS A 147 -14.12 -7.15 -15.99
N LYS A 148 -13.34 -7.91 -15.21
CA LYS A 148 -13.79 -9.05 -14.40
C LYS A 148 -13.94 -8.70 -12.92
N ASN A 149 -13.81 -7.42 -12.59
CA ASN A 149 -13.81 -6.91 -11.22
C ASN A 149 -12.62 -7.38 -10.36
N GLU A 150 -11.50 -7.71 -10.99
CA GLU A 150 -10.26 -8.08 -10.30
C GLU A 150 -9.35 -6.84 -10.15
N ILE A 151 -8.63 -6.78 -9.04
CA ILE A 151 -7.82 -5.63 -8.62
C ILE A 151 -6.39 -5.78 -9.10
N ARG A 152 -5.87 -4.74 -9.76
CA ARG A 152 -4.49 -4.70 -10.24
C ARG A 152 -3.54 -4.47 -9.07
N LEU A 153 -2.56 -5.36 -8.90
CA LEU A 153 -1.49 -5.19 -7.91
C LEU A 153 -0.34 -4.37 -8.47
N ALA A 154 0.35 -3.60 -7.62
CA ALA A 154 1.52 -2.81 -7.98
C ALA A 154 2.75 -3.12 -7.09
N GLY A 155 3.94 -2.69 -7.53
CA GLY A 155 5.18 -2.75 -6.75
C GLY A 155 5.98 -4.05 -6.84
N GLY A 156 5.30 -5.20 -6.79
CA GLY A 156 5.99 -6.49 -6.60
C GLY A 156 6.34 -6.74 -5.14
N SER A 157 6.77 -7.96 -4.81
CA SER A 157 7.10 -8.34 -3.42
C SER A 157 8.55 -8.80 -3.25
N TYR A 158 8.95 -9.10 -2.01
CA TYR A 158 10.25 -9.67 -1.68
C TYR A 158 10.53 -11.01 -2.39
N LEU A 159 9.48 -11.79 -2.71
CA LEU A 159 9.58 -13.04 -3.46
C LEU A 159 9.90 -12.83 -4.95
N CYS A 160 9.79 -11.59 -5.44
CA CYS A 160 9.85 -11.33 -6.86
C CYS A 160 11.27 -11.30 -7.44
N GLN A 161 11.44 -11.85 -8.64
CA GLN A 161 12.69 -11.79 -9.40
C GLN A 161 12.43 -11.38 -10.87
N PRO A 162 13.40 -10.72 -11.53
CA PRO A 162 13.26 -10.30 -12.93
C PRO A 162 12.95 -11.43 -13.92
N LYS A 163 13.44 -12.65 -13.63
CA LYS A 163 13.25 -13.83 -14.48
C LYS A 163 11.98 -14.63 -14.18
N THR A 164 11.27 -14.31 -13.10
CA THR A 164 10.06 -15.04 -12.67
C THR A 164 8.84 -14.12 -12.69
N CYS A 165 8.32 -13.69 -11.54
CA CYS A 165 7.12 -12.84 -11.48
C CYS A 165 7.34 -11.45 -12.12
N ASN A 166 8.59 -10.96 -12.19
CA ASN A 166 8.99 -9.62 -12.63
C ASN A 166 8.11 -8.49 -12.07
N GLY A 167 7.76 -8.55 -10.77
CA GLY A 167 6.72 -7.70 -10.18
C GLY A 167 7.06 -6.22 -10.04
N SER A 168 8.35 -5.88 -9.97
CA SER A 168 8.84 -4.50 -9.90
C SER A 168 8.88 -3.80 -11.27
N ASN A 169 8.42 -4.46 -12.35
CA ASN A 169 8.28 -3.87 -13.66
C ASN A 169 6.89 -3.21 -13.79
N PRO A 170 6.77 -1.91 -14.09
CA PRO A 170 5.48 -1.21 -14.23
C PRO A 170 4.64 -1.70 -15.42
N ASN A 171 5.22 -2.48 -16.33
CA ASN A 171 4.48 -3.13 -17.42
C ASN A 171 3.91 -4.50 -17.02
N ARG A 172 4.21 -4.98 -15.81
CA ARG A 172 3.66 -6.24 -15.29
C ARG A 172 2.19 -6.01 -14.93
N SER A 173 1.34 -6.90 -15.43
CA SER A 173 -0.07 -6.98 -15.05
C SER A 173 -0.31 -8.24 -14.24
N LEU A 174 -0.73 -8.06 -13.00
CA LEU A 174 -1.17 -9.10 -12.08
C LEU A 174 -2.45 -8.61 -11.41
N PHE A 175 -3.44 -9.49 -11.31
CA PHE A 175 -4.76 -9.19 -10.75
C PHE A 175 -5.12 -10.21 -9.69
N VAL A 176 -5.87 -9.77 -8.68
CA VAL A 176 -6.41 -10.59 -7.59
C VAL A 176 -7.90 -10.31 -7.40
N ASP A 177 -8.62 -11.26 -6.80
CA ASP A 177 -9.98 -11.01 -6.36
C ASP A 177 -10.02 -10.02 -5.18
N LYS A 178 -11.23 -9.63 -4.76
CA LYS A 178 -11.43 -8.58 -3.75
C LYS A 178 -11.39 -9.08 -2.31
N GLU A 179 -11.45 -10.38 -2.09
CA GLU A 179 -11.79 -10.99 -0.80
C GLU A 179 -10.63 -11.80 -0.21
N THR A 180 -9.62 -12.14 -1.01
CA THR A 180 -8.52 -13.03 -0.60
C THR A 180 -7.26 -12.27 -0.20
N GLY A 181 -6.74 -12.55 1.00
CA GLY A 181 -5.43 -12.11 1.46
C GLY A 181 -4.28 -13.05 1.02
N ASN A 182 -3.05 -12.54 1.06
CA ASN A 182 -1.84 -13.36 0.91
C ASN A 182 -0.73 -12.79 1.79
N ILE A 183 0.18 -13.66 2.27
CA ILE A 183 1.28 -13.30 3.18
C ILE A 183 2.20 -12.18 2.69
N HIS A 184 2.23 -11.93 1.38
CA HIS A 184 3.06 -10.91 0.76
C HIS A 184 2.26 -9.89 -0.07
N ILE A 185 0.96 -9.75 0.20
CA ILE A 185 0.09 -8.69 -0.32
C ILE A 185 -0.34 -7.81 0.86
N GLY A 186 -0.09 -6.52 0.74
CA GLY A 186 -0.54 -5.46 1.64
C GLY A 186 -1.12 -4.29 0.85
N PHE A 187 -1.04 -3.09 1.41
CA PHE A 187 -1.46 -1.89 0.71
C PHE A 187 -0.83 -0.61 1.26
N SER A 188 -0.85 0.40 0.40
CA SER A 188 -0.43 1.76 0.68
C SER A 188 -1.57 2.71 0.38
N VAL A 189 -1.62 3.84 1.07
CA VAL A 189 -2.67 4.85 0.93
C VAL A 189 -2.11 6.18 0.47
N VAL A 190 -2.96 6.98 -0.16
CA VAL A 190 -2.66 8.37 -0.55
C VAL A 190 -3.41 9.34 0.37
N ARG A 191 -2.70 10.38 0.82
CA ARG A 191 -3.22 11.50 1.62
C ARG A 191 -2.68 12.86 1.19
#